data_AF-A0A9P1MXG4-F1
#
_entry.id   AF-A0A9P1MXG4-F1
#
_cell.length_a   1.000
_cell.length_b   1.000
_cell.length_c   1.000
_cell.angle_alpha   90.00
_cell.angle_beta   90.00
_cell.angle_gamma   90.00
#
_symmetry.space_group_name_H-M   'P 1'
#
loop_
_entity.id
_entity.type
_entity.pdbx_description
1 polymer ?
#
loop_
_entity_poly.entity_id
_entity_poly.type
_entity_poly.pdbx_seq_one_letter_code
_entity_poly.pdbx_strand_id
1 'polypeptide(L)'
;MEILKIRINEVQHALGESVNALVKYFCAERKVKSELAHLLCGQKGLVMSIEQAFQVGRQESLMKYFRNTCPWDYIERVCSWFFELCRRKDTDKLPKEQKSLIHHALRLYRKIDAKTSLGKDGKFHVFILISIRDHTLSGLLTLMSWSPVTLDMYNEPSFLRTSSHLNNFSRLLHSLSEFNIVIDPTLTYGIV
;
A
#
# COMPACT_ATOMS: atom_id res chain seq x y z
N MET A 1 -23.64 -7.92 5.09
CA MET A 1 -23.22 -7.23 3.84
C MET A 1 -23.29 -5.71 3.94
N GLU A 2 -24.34 -5.14 4.53
CA GLU A 2 -24.54 -3.68 4.57
C GLU A 2 -23.46 -2.91 5.36
N ILE A 3 -23.05 -3.42 6.52
CA ILE A 3 -21.95 -2.85 7.33
C ILE A 3 -20.63 -2.79 6.54
N LEU A 4 -20.33 -3.84 5.77
CA LEU A 4 -19.10 -3.88 4.95
C LEU A 4 -19.14 -2.86 3.82
N LYS A 5 -20.32 -2.64 3.22
CA LYS A 5 -20.52 -1.62 2.19
C LYS A 5 -20.34 -0.20 2.75
N ILE A 6 -20.90 0.07 3.93
CA ILE A 6 -20.70 1.34 4.64
C ILE A 6 -19.21 1.58 4.89
N ARG A 7 -18.50 0.58 5.44
CA ARG A 7 -17.07 0.67 5.70
C ARG A 7 -16.24 0.90 4.43
N ILE A 8 -16.57 0.27 3.32
CA ILE A 8 -15.91 0.52 2.03
C ILE A 8 -16.09 1.99 1.61
N ASN A 9 -17.30 2.52 1.72
CA ASN A 9 -17.59 3.91 1.34
C ASN A 9 -16.85 4.90 2.24
N GLU A 10 -16.79 4.66 3.54
CA GLU A 10 -16.04 5.49 4.49
C GLU A 10 -14.55 5.52 4.15
N VAL A 11 -13.95 4.35 3.87
CA VAL A 11 -12.53 4.26 3.51
C VAL A 11 -12.27 4.89 2.14
N GLN A 12 -13.18 4.74 1.17
CA GLN A 12 -13.09 5.43 -0.12
C GLN A 12 -13.12 6.95 0.04
N HIS A 13 -14.00 7.45 0.92
CA HIS A 13 -14.08 8.87 1.22
C HIS A 13 -12.79 9.37 1.87
N ALA A 14 -12.28 8.66 2.90
CA ALA A 14 -11.03 9.01 3.58
C ALA A 14 -9.80 8.98 2.64
N LEU A 15 -9.73 8.02 1.72
CA LEU A 15 -8.71 7.99 0.67
C LEU A 15 -8.84 9.21 -0.24
N GLY A 16 -10.04 9.54 -0.70
CA GLY A 16 -10.29 10.71 -1.54
C GLY A 16 -9.91 12.02 -0.85
N GLU A 17 -10.30 12.20 0.41
CA GLU A 17 -9.98 13.40 1.19
C GLU A 17 -8.48 13.57 1.41
N SER A 18 -7.78 12.50 1.81
CA SER A 18 -6.33 12.53 2.07
C SER A 18 -5.52 12.80 0.80
N VAL A 19 -5.89 12.19 -0.35
CA VAL A 19 -5.26 12.50 -1.64
C VAL A 19 -5.55 13.94 -2.06
N ASN A 20 -6.80 14.41 -1.95
CA ASN A 20 -7.16 15.78 -2.29
C ASN A 20 -6.40 16.80 -1.43
N ALA A 21 -6.21 16.53 -0.14
CA ALA A 21 -5.42 17.39 0.75
C ALA A 21 -3.94 17.46 0.30
N LEU A 22 -3.36 16.33 -0.12
CA LEU A 22 -2.00 16.30 -0.67
C LEU A 22 -1.90 17.08 -1.99
N VAL A 23 -2.85 16.90 -2.92
CA VAL A 23 -2.89 17.67 -4.18
C VAL A 23 -2.95 19.17 -3.88
N LYS A 24 -3.83 19.61 -2.97
CA LYS A 24 -3.92 21.02 -2.56
C LYS A 24 -2.61 21.54 -1.98
N TYR A 25 -1.94 20.75 -1.14
CA TYR A 25 -0.63 21.09 -0.60
C TYR A 25 0.43 21.27 -1.70
N PHE A 26 0.48 20.37 -2.68
CA PHE A 26 1.46 20.46 -3.76
C PHE A 26 1.18 21.61 -4.73
N CYS A 27 -0.08 21.99 -4.92
CA CYS A 27 -0.50 23.13 -5.73
C CYS A 27 -0.39 24.48 -4.99
N ALA A 28 -0.21 24.50 -3.67
CA ALA A 28 -0.09 25.73 -2.90
C ALA A 28 1.26 26.43 -3.12
N GLU A 29 1.24 27.78 -3.13
CA GLU A 29 2.43 28.63 -3.31
C GLU A 29 3.37 28.62 -2.10
N ARG A 30 2.84 28.41 -0.88
CA ARG A 30 3.61 28.34 0.36
C ARG A 30 3.46 26.95 0.96
N LYS A 31 4.59 26.26 1.16
CA LYS A 31 4.64 24.87 1.64
C LYS A 31 5.37 24.81 2.97
N VAL A 32 4.73 24.26 3.99
CA VAL A 32 5.38 23.96 5.27
C VAL A 32 5.74 22.46 5.30
N LYS A 33 6.99 22.12 5.62
CA LYS A 33 7.44 20.71 5.60
C LYS A 33 6.73 19.83 6.65
N SER A 34 6.46 20.38 7.83
CA SER A 34 5.73 19.66 8.90
C SER A 34 4.29 19.32 8.52
N GLU A 35 3.68 20.11 7.63
CA GLU A 35 2.34 19.87 7.10
C GLU A 35 2.31 18.62 6.21
N LEU A 36 3.33 18.41 5.36
CA LEU A 36 3.42 17.21 4.53
C LEU A 36 3.52 15.93 5.36
N ALA A 37 4.32 15.94 6.43
CA ALA A 37 4.43 14.81 7.35
C ALA A 37 3.07 14.47 7.98
N HIS A 38 2.29 15.48 8.37
CA HIS A 38 0.96 15.31 8.92
C HIS A 38 -0.05 14.80 7.87
N LEU A 39 0.00 15.29 6.64
CA LEU A 39 -0.86 14.84 5.55
C LEU A 39 -0.57 13.38 5.11
N LEU A 40 0.68 12.93 5.23
CA LEU A 40 1.07 11.56 4.92
C LEU A 40 0.75 10.59 6.07
N CYS A 41 1.21 10.91 7.29
CA CYS A 41 1.24 9.98 8.42
C CYS A 41 0.34 10.37 9.60
N GLY A 42 -0.38 11.50 9.54
CA GLY A 42 -1.30 11.91 10.58
C GLY A 42 -2.51 10.97 10.71
N GLN A 43 -3.37 11.22 11.71
CA GLN A 43 -4.54 10.38 11.99
C GLN A 43 -5.52 10.26 10.81
N LYS A 44 -5.64 11.33 10.00
CA LYS A 44 -6.39 11.36 8.74
C LYS A 44 -5.48 11.34 7.50
N GLY A 45 -4.23 10.95 7.70
CA GLY A 45 -3.21 10.94 6.67
C GLY A 45 -3.42 9.82 5.67
N LEU A 46 -2.79 9.96 4.50
CA LEU A 46 -2.93 9.00 3.40
C LEU A 46 -2.51 7.58 3.81
N VAL A 47 -1.43 7.42 4.60
CA VAL A 47 -0.94 6.11 5.03
C VAL A 47 -1.99 5.37 5.86
N MET A 48 -2.68 6.07 6.77
CA MET A 48 -3.74 5.49 7.59
C MET A 48 -4.97 5.11 6.76
N SER A 49 -5.35 5.94 5.79
CA SER A 49 -6.45 5.65 4.87
C SER A 49 -6.16 4.41 4.00
N ILE A 50 -4.92 4.26 3.55
CA ILE A 50 -4.46 3.08 2.80
C ILE A 50 -4.43 1.84 3.68
N GLU A 51 -3.96 1.95 4.92
CA GLU A 51 -3.99 0.85 5.86
C GLU A 51 -5.41 0.32 6.06
N GLN A 52 -6.37 1.21 6.28
CA GLN A 52 -7.78 0.83 6.38
C GLN A 52 -8.26 0.10 5.13
N ALA A 53 -7.88 0.56 3.92
CA ALA A 53 -8.22 -0.11 2.67
C ALA A 53 -7.66 -1.55 2.60
N PHE A 54 -6.46 -1.79 3.11
CA PHE A 54 -5.87 -3.13 3.23
C PHE A 54 -6.49 -3.98 4.33
N GLN A 55 -7.17 -3.38 5.31
CA GLN A 55 -7.89 -4.12 6.35
C GLN A 55 -9.30 -4.54 5.90
N VAL A 56 -9.93 -3.80 4.98
CA VAL A 56 -11.29 -4.12 4.53
C VAL A 56 -11.34 -5.41 3.72
N GLY A 57 -12.24 -6.30 4.12
CA GLY A 57 -12.54 -7.54 3.41
C GLY A 57 -11.48 -8.63 3.55
N ARG A 58 -10.60 -8.56 4.55
CA ARG A 58 -9.68 -9.65 4.86
C ARG A 58 -10.41 -10.89 5.35
N GLN A 59 -9.93 -12.05 4.92
CA GLN A 59 -10.39 -13.34 5.43
C GLN A 59 -9.88 -13.53 6.86
N GLU A 60 -10.80 -13.58 7.82
CA GLU A 60 -10.51 -14.08 9.14
C GLU A 60 -10.28 -15.59 9.04
N SER A 61 -9.04 -16.03 9.26
CA SER A 61 -8.69 -17.44 9.17
C SER A 61 -9.39 -18.24 10.28
N LEU A 62 -10.50 -18.90 9.96
CA LEU A 62 -11.29 -19.76 10.85
C LEU A 62 -10.47 -20.88 11.54
N MET A 63 -9.33 -21.31 10.96
CA MET A 63 -8.44 -22.33 11.54
C MET A 63 -7.24 -21.79 12.34
N LYS A 64 -7.10 -20.48 12.54
CA LYS A 64 -5.94 -19.89 13.24
C LYS A 64 -6.38 -18.91 14.31
N TYR A 65 -6.91 -19.45 15.40
CA TYR A 65 -7.33 -18.75 16.64
C TYR A 65 -6.25 -17.87 17.32
N PHE A 66 -5.10 -17.58 16.70
CA PHE A 66 -3.99 -16.85 17.32
C PHE A 66 -3.26 -15.82 16.44
N ARG A 67 -3.62 -15.60 15.17
CA ARG A 67 -3.01 -14.51 14.37
C ARG A 67 -4.06 -13.67 13.68
N ASN A 68 -4.36 -12.53 14.29
CA ASN A 68 -4.93 -11.41 13.58
C ASN A 68 -3.93 -11.03 12.49
N THR A 69 -4.24 -11.34 11.23
CA THR A 69 -3.35 -10.99 10.12
C THR A 69 -3.32 -9.47 10.03
N CYS A 70 -2.15 -8.86 10.04
CA CYS A 70 -1.96 -7.42 9.83
C CYS A 70 -1.62 -7.14 8.35
N PRO A 71 -1.77 -5.91 7.85
CA PRO A 71 -1.47 -5.59 6.45
C PRO A 71 -0.05 -6.02 6.03
N TRP A 72 0.94 -5.94 6.93
CA TRP A 72 2.30 -6.43 6.69
C TRP A 72 2.38 -7.92 6.36
N ASP A 73 1.60 -8.78 7.01
CA ASP A 73 1.60 -10.23 6.73
C ASP A 73 1.17 -10.53 5.28
N TYR A 74 0.35 -9.66 4.69
CA TYR A 74 0.01 -9.78 3.27
C TYR A 74 1.17 -9.35 2.38
N ILE A 75 1.82 -8.23 2.69
CA ILE A 75 3.03 -7.79 1.96
C ILE A 75 4.10 -8.87 1.98
N GLU A 76 4.34 -9.50 3.14
CA GLU A 76 5.28 -10.62 3.29
C GLU A 76 4.93 -11.79 2.36
N ARG A 77 3.68 -12.25 2.36
CA ARG A 77 3.25 -13.37 1.51
C ARG A 77 3.29 -13.03 0.02
N VAL A 78 2.86 -11.83 -0.36
CA VAL A 78 2.97 -11.32 -1.74
C VAL A 78 4.43 -11.27 -2.18
N CYS A 79 5.32 -10.76 -1.33
CA CYS A 79 6.75 -10.70 -1.64
C CYS A 79 7.35 -12.11 -1.72
N SER A 80 6.91 -13.07 -0.90
CA SER A 80 7.29 -14.47 -1.05
C SER A 80 6.85 -15.04 -2.40
N TRP A 81 5.64 -14.72 -2.86
CA TRP A 81 5.15 -15.13 -4.17
C TRP A 81 5.93 -14.48 -5.32
N PHE A 82 6.21 -13.17 -5.23
CA PHE A 82 7.07 -12.47 -6.18
C PHE A 82 8.47 -13.07 -6.25
N PHE A 83 9.07 -13.42 -5.12
CA PHE A 83 10.36 -14.08 -5.08
C PHE A 83 10.32 -15.44 -5.80
N GLU A 84 9.25 -16.21 -5.61
CA GLU A 84 9.06 -17.48 -6.31
C GLU A 84 8.88 -17.30 -7.82
N LEU A 85 8.14 -16.27 -8.26
CA LEU A 85 8.04 -15.92 -9.69
C LEU A 85 9.40 -15.60 -10.30
N CYS A 86 10.24 -14.84 -9.58
CA CYS A 86 11.60 -14.54 -10.01
C CYS A 86 12.44 -15.83 -10.08
N ARG A 87 12.34 -16.69 -9.06
CA ARG A 87 13.08 -17.97 -8.99
C ARG A 87 12.74 -18.90 -10.14
N ARG A 88 11.47 -18.96 -10.55
CA ARG A 88 10.97 -19.75 -11.69
C ARG A 88 11.24 -19.11 -13.05
N LYS A 89 11.76 -17.88 -13.09
CA LYS A 89 11.91 -17.05 -14.29
C LYS A 89 10.58 -16.72 -14.99
N ASP A 90 9.45 -16.87 -14.30
CA ASP A 90 8.14 -16.45 -14.83
C ASP A 90 8.06 -14.93 -15.00
N THR A 91 8.89 -14.18 -14.25
CA THR A 91 9.03 -12.72 -14.45
C THR A 91 9.59 -12.32 -15.81
N ASP A 92 10.25 -13.23 -16.55
CA ASP A 92 10.77 -12.92 -17.88
C ASP A 92 9.67 -12.86 -18.95
N LYS A 93 8.49 -13.44 -18.65
CA LYS A 93 7.29 -13.34 -19.49
C LYS A 93 6.52 -12.03 -19.25
N LEU A 94 6.84 -11.30 -18.19
CA LEU A 94 6.16 -10.06 -17.83
C LEU A 94 6.76 -8.85 -18.57
N PRO A 95 5.96 -7.81 -18.85
CA PRO A 95 6.46 -6.53 -19.33
C PRO A 95 7.56 -5.96 -18.42
N LYS A 96 8.53 -5.26 -19.03
CA LYS A 96 9.69 -4.68 -18.33
C LYS A 96 9.30 -3.81 -17.13
N GLU A 97 8.22 -3.04 -17.24
CA GLU A 97 7.70 -2.19 -16.17
C GLU A 97 7.25 -3.01 -14.96
N GLN A 98 6.44 -4.05 -15.19
CA GLN A 98 5.97 -4.95 -14.13
C GLN A 98 7.13 -5.70 -13.48
N LYS A 99 8.10 -6.15 -14.28
CA LYS A 99 9.34 -6.74 -13.76
C LYS A 99 10.09 -5.76 -12.86
N SER A 100 10.22 -4.50 -13.27
CA SER A 100 10.88 -3.46 -12.46
C SER A 100 10.17 -3.24 -11.12
N LEU A 101 8.83 -3.16 -11.13
CA LEU A 101 8.01 -3.02 -9.92
C LEU A 101 8.20 -4.18 -8.95
N ILE A 102 8.21 -5.42 -9.45
CA ILE A 102 8.45 -6.62 -8.62
C ILE A 102 9.82 -6.56 -7.95
N HIS A 103 10.88 -6.27 -8.71
CA HIS A 103 12.23 -6.18 -8.15
C HIS A 103 12.36 -5.04 -7.14
N HIS A 104 11.72 -3.90 -7.42
CA HIS A 104 11.67 -2.76 -6.51
C HIS A 104 10.98 -3.14 -5.19
N ALA A 105 9.80 -3.75 -5.24
CA ALA A 105 9.07 -4.20 -4.06
C ALA A 105 9.86 -5.23 -3.24
N LEU A 106 10.51 -6.20 -3.88
CA LEU A 106 11.35 -7.18 -3.19
C LEU A 106 12.56 -6.53 -2.49
N ARG A 107 13.22 -5.58 -3.14
CA ARG A 107 14.33 -4.82 -2.55
C ARG A 107 13.86 -4.01 -1.35
N LEU A 108 12.72 -3.34 -1.47
CA LEU A 108 12.12 -2.54 -0.42
C LEU A 108 11.71 -3.40 0.78
N TYR A 109 11.00 -4.50 0.53
CA TYR A 109 10.59 -5.47 1.55
C TYR A 109 11.80 -5.98 2.35
N ARG A 110 12.89 -6.41 1.68
CA ARG A 110 14.10 -6.89 2.37
C ARG A 110 14.72 -5.82 3.28
N LYS A 111 14.80 -4.57 2.81
CA LYS A 111 15.35 -3.46 3.60
C LYS A 111 14.51 -3.18 4.85
N ILE A 112 13.19 -3.17 4.72
CA ILE A 112 12.26 -2.90 5.81
C ILE A 112 12.22 -4.09 6.78
N ASP A 113 12.17 -5.31 6.26
CA ASP A 113 12.01 -6.50 7.08
C ASP A 113 13.23 -6.76 7.98
N ALA A 114 14.43 -6.43 7.48
CA ALA A 114 15.68 -6.46 8.24
C ALA A 114 15.69 -5.52 9.48
N LYS A 115 14.78 -4.53 9.56
CA LYS A 115 14.63 -3.67 10.73
C LYS A 115 13.75 -4.35 11.77
N THR A 116 14.36 -5.19 12.60
CA THR A 116 13.67 -5.95 13.67
C THR A 116 13.11 -5.07 14.78
N SER A 117 13.63 -3.86 14.96
CA SER A 117 13.12 -2.86 15.92
C SER A 117 11.78 -2.25 15.49
N LEU A 118 11.38 -2.42 14.23
CA LEU A 118 10.14 -1.86 13.70
C LEU A 118 9.02 -2.91 13.78
N GLY A 119 7.94 -2.59 14.49
CA GLY A 119 6.73 -3.41 14.55
C GLY A 119 6.07 -3.57 13.18
N LYS A 120 5.18 -4.55 13.03
CA LYS A 120 4.55 -4.88 11.73
C LYS A 120 3.78 -3.71 11.12
N ASP A 121 3.05 -2.95 11.93
CA ASP A 121 2.30 -1.78 11.45
C ASP A 121 3.26 -0.69 10.95
N GLY A 122 4.32 -0.42 11.70
CA GLY A 122 5.39 0.50 11.28
C GLY A 122 6.07 0.05 10.00
N LYS A 123 6.37 -1.25 9.84
CA LYS A 123 6.93 -1.80 8.60
C LYS A 123 5.99 -1.58 7.41
N PHE A 124 4.69 -1.81 7.61
CA PHE A 124 3.67 -1.55 6.60
C PHE A 124 3.60 -0.07 6.24
N HIS A 125 3.52 0.82 7.23
CA HIS A 125 3.48 2.28 7.01
C HIS A 125 4.69 2.76 6.22
N VAL A 126 5.90 2.32 6.56
CA VAL A 126 7.13 2.68 5.83
C VAL A 126 7.09 2.16 4.40
N PHE A 127 6.61 0.93 4.17
CA PHE A 127 6.48 0.37 2.83
C PHE A 127 5.53 1.20 1.96
N ILE A 128 4.37 1.57 2.49
CA ILE A 128 3.39 2.42 1.80
C ILE A 128 4.00 3.80 1.52
N LEU A 129 4.62 4.41 2.52
CA LEU A 129 5.21 5.74 2.42
C LEU A 129 6.28 5.80 1.33
N ILE A 130 7.23 4.85 1.33
CA ILE A 130 8.28 4.76 0.31
C ILE A 130 7.69 4.44 -1.07
N SER A 131 6.71 3.54 -1.16
CA SER A 131 6.06 3.19 -2.43
C SER A 131 5.28 4.37 -3.05
N ILE A 132 4.74 5.27 -2.21
CA ILE A 132 4.09 6.49 -2.66
C ILE A 132 5.11 7.49 -3.19
N ARG A 133 6.20 7.73 -2.46
CA ARG A 133 7.29 8.60 -2.92
C ARG A 133 7.88 8.12 -4.24
N ASP A 134 8.12 6.82 -4.35
CA ASP A 134 8.73 6.24 -5.55
C ASP A 134 7.70 6.05 -6.68
N HIS A 135 6.45 6.49 -6.46
CA HIS A 135 5.32 6.38 -7.40
C HIS A 135 5.05 4.96 -7.90
N THR A 136 5.44 3.95 -7.12
CA THR A 136 5.30 2.53 -7.49
C THR A 136 4.02 1.91 -6.95
N LEU A 137 3.38 2.51 -5.93
CA LEU A 137 2.26 1.88 -5.23
C LEU A 137 1.07 1.54 -6.14
N SER A 138 0.69 2.44 -7.05
CA SER A 138 -0.45 2.21 -7.97
C SER A 138 -0.24 0.99 -8.87
N GLY A 139 0.95 0.87 -9.48
CA GLY A 139 1.31 -0.30 -10.28
C GLY A 139 1.45 -1.57 -9.45
N LEU A 140 2.01 -1.45 -8.24
CA LEU A 140 2.12 -2.58 -7.31
C LEU A 140 0.75 -3.11 -6.88
N LEU A 141 -0.25 -2.26 -6.60
CA LEU A 141 -1.61 -2.70 -6.26
C LEU A 141 -2.22 -3.59 -7.34
N THR A 142 -2.02 -3.25 -8.61
CA THR A 142 -2.47 -4.06 -9.74
C THR A 142 -1.75 -5.41 -9.80
N LEU A 143 -0.43 -5.45 -9.59
CA LEU A 143 0.32 -6.72 -9.57
C LEU A 143 -0.06 -7.59 -8.38
N MET A 144 -0.29 -6.96 -7.23
CA MET A 144 -0.69 -7.61 -6.01
C MET A 144 -2.08 -8.25 -6.15
N SER A 145 -3.04 -7.57 -6.79
CA SER A 145 -4.40 -8.12 -6.99
C SER A 145 -4.43 -9.39 -7.84
N TRP A 146 -3.47 -9.57 -8.75
CA TRP A 146 -3.33 -10.79 -9.56
C TRP A 146 -2.68 -11.96 -8.80
N SER A 147 -2.10 -11.73 -7.63
CA SER A 147 -1.47 -12.79 -6.88
C SER A 147 -2.50 -13.76 -6.29
N PRO A 148 -2.22 -15.07 -6.25
CA PRO A 148 -3.08 -16.04 -5.57
C PRO A 148 -3.20 -15.74 -4.07
N VAL A 149 -2.20 -15.07 -3.50
CA VAL A 149 -2.20 -14.59 -2.10
C VAL A 149 -3.39 -13.68 -1.83
N THR A 150 -3.77 -12.81 -2.77
CA THR A 150 -4.92 -11.92 -2.62
C THR A 150 -6.24 -12.69 -2.57
N LEU A 151 -6.35 -13.74 -3.39
CA LEU A 151 -7.52 -14.62 -3.37
C LEU A 151 -7.65 -15.36 -2.04
N ASP A 152 -6.52 -15.79 -1.48
CA ASP A 152 -6.46 -16.52 -0.21
C ASP A 152 -6.65 -15.63 1.02
N MET A 153 -6.34 -14.33 0.93
CA MET A 153 -6.34 -13.42 2.08
C MET A 153 -7.49 -12.44 2.11
N TYR A 154 -8.21 -12.26 1.00
CA TYR A 154 -9.31 -11.31 0.89
C TYR A 154 -10.58 -12.00 0.37
N ASN A 155 -11.71 -11.60 0.94
CA ASN A 155 -13.05 -11.85 0.42
C ASN A 155 -13.49 -10.69 -0.48
N GLU A 156 -14.54 -10.93 -1.25
CA GLU A 156 -15.28 -9.88 -1.93
C GLU A 156 -16.50 -9.46 -1.11
N PRO A 157 -16.82 -8.15 -1.05
CA PRO A 157 -16.09 -7.03 -1.64
C PRO A 157 -14.86 -6.59 -0.83
N SER A 158 -13.77 -6.21 -1.51
CA SER A 158 -12.57 -5.59 -0.92
C SER A 158 -11.84 -4.69 -1.92
N PHE A 159 -10.94 -3.83 -1.46
CA PHE A 159 -10.21 -2.90 -2.35
C PHE A 159 -9.29 -3.61 -3.33
N LEU A 160 -8.72 -4.75 -2.93
CA LEU A 160 -7.74 -5.48 -3.75
C LEU A 160 -8.39 -6.51 -4.68
N ARG A 161 -9.60 -7.00 -4.37
CA ARG A 161 -10.31 -7.98 -5.23
C ARG A 161 -11.37 -7.36 -6.11
N THR A 162 -12.02 -6.28 -5.67
CA THR A 162 -13.10 -5.66 -6.44
C THR A 162 -12.50 -4.66 -7.43
N SER A 163 -12.54 -5.00 -8.73
CA SER A 163 -11.89 -4.21 -9.80
C SER A 163 -12.27 -2.73 -9.83
N SER A 164 -13.53 -2.37 -9.55
CA SER A 164 -13.97 -0.97 -9.50
C SER A 164 -13.29 -0.19 -8.38
N HIS A 165 -13.19 -0.79 -7.18
CA HIS A 165 -12.52 -0.19 -6.03
C HIS A 165 -11.02 -0.07 -6.26
N LEU A 166 -10.39 -1.11 -6.80
CA LEU A 166 -8.97 -1.12 -7.16
C LEU A 166 -8.66 -0.02 -8.18
N ASN A 167 -9.45 0.07 -9.26
CA ASN A 167 -9.25 1.08 -10.30
C ASN A 167 -9.38 2.51 -9.75
N ASN A 168 -10.37 2.76 -8.90
CA ASN A 168 -10.54 4.07 -8.26
C ASN A 168 -9.36 4.38 -7.32
N PHE A 169 -8.93 3.40 -6.53
CA PHE A 169 -7.78 3.56 -5.63
C PHE A 169 -6.47 3.83 -6.40
N SER A 170 -6.20 3.06 -7.45
CA SER A 170 -5.04 3.26 -8.32
C SER A 170 -5.06 4.63 -9.03
N ARG A 171 -6.24 5.13 -9.44
CA ARG A 171 -6.40 6.48 -10.01
C ARG A 171 -6.09 7.58 -8.99
N LEU A 172 -6.58 7.44 -7.76
CA LEU A 172 -6.28 8.38 -6.67
C LEU A 172 -4.77 8.42 -6.36
N LEU A 173 -4.08 7.28 -6.40
CA LEU A 173 -2.62 7.28 -6.22
C LEU A 173 -1.88 7.83 -7.44
N HIS A 174 -2.42 7.61 -8.64
CA HIS A 174 -1.82 8.12 -9.87
C HIS A 174 -1.89 9.65 -9.95
N SER A 175 -2.91 10.31 -9.40
CA SER A 175 -2.94 11.79 -9.34
C SER A 175 -1.84 12.39 -8.47
N LEU A 176 -1.17 11.59 -7.64
CA LEU A 176 0.01 12.01 -6.89
C LEU A 176 1.33 11.77 -7.63
N SER A 177 1.31 11.09 -8.78
CA SER A 177 2.52 10.69 -9.51
C SER A 177 3.29 11.85 -10.14
N GLU A 178 2.64 13.01 -10.31
CA GLU A 178 3.25 14.21 -10.87
C GLU A 178 4.04 15.03 -9.83
N PHE A 179 3.85 14.74 -8.54
CA PHE A 179 4.43 15.52 -7.45
C PHE A 179 5.65 14.84 -6.84
N ASN A 180 6.76 15.58 -6.70
CA ASN A 180 7.91 15.07 -5.97
C ASN A 180 7.67 15.09 -4.44
N ILE A 181 7.45 13.91 -3.85
CA ILE A 181 7.14 13.76 -2.42
C ILE A 181 8.44 13.59 -1.62
N VAL A 182 8.93 14.66 -1.00
CA VAL A 182 10.13 14.57 -0.14
C VAL A 182 9.73 14.10 1.26
N ILE A 183 10.12 12.88 1.62
CA ILE A 183 9.85 12.30 2.95
C ILE A 183 10.99 12.63 3.90
N ASP A 184 10.66 13.06 5.12
CA ASP A 184 11.64 13.22 6.19
C ASP A 184 12.26 11.85 6.60
N PRO A 185 13.59 11.71 6.67
CA PRO A 185 14.24 10.45 7.03
C PRO A 185 13.75 9.84 8.35
N THR A 186 13.30 10.66 9.31
CA THR A 186 12.76 10.22 10.59
C THR A 186 11.47 9.39 10.42
N LEU A 187 10.65 9.70 9.42
CA LEU A 187 9.41 8.96 9.12
C LEU A 187 9.68 7.60 8.48
N THR A 188 10.89 7.39 7.95
CA THR A 188 11.29 6.13 7.31
C THR A 188 12.28 5.32 8.16
N TYR A 189 12.54 5.74 9.41
CA TYR A 189 13.48 5.09 10.32
C TYR A 189 14.86 4.84 9.68
N GLY A 190 15.30 5.73 8.78
CA GLY A 190 16.57 5.63 8.05
C GLY A 190 16.67 4.45 7.07
N ILE A 191 15.54 3.98 6.53
CA ILE A 191 15.49 2.92 5.50
C ILE A 191 15.81 3.48 4.09
N VAL A 192 15.65 4.79 3.94
CA VAL A 192 15.94 5.57 2.72
C VAL A 192 17.38 6.02 2.69
#